data_AF-A0A485BGH6-F1
#
_entry.id   AF-A0A485BGH6-F1
#
_cell.length_a   1.000
_cell.length_b   1.000
_cell.length_c   1.000
_cell.angle_alpha   90.00
_cell.angle_beta   90.00
_cell.angle_gamma   90.00
#
_symmetry.space_group_name_H-M   'P 1'
#
loop_
_entity.id
_entity.type
_entity.pdbx_description
1 polymer ?
#
loop_
_entity_poly.entity_id
_entity_poly.type
_entity_poly.pdbx_seq_one_letter_code
_entity_poly.pdbx_strand_id
1 'polypeptide(L)'
;MMRFTSAYGLFLATSVLLPSYGYALEANDVTRVDWDKDNTVHMGSSINTVYRIMMAGGSRNDLWLNIDCNTQTKTLLYMNLQTPVGKDLRVYGSRSIGRYIPGIPFEPDADSLMSTDPALNICQQKIPQPRWVGLSLPDKNADQLFIDLSSSYRQGSLLKLRLGTDYAQIHRDEKYTAPYDFRIQQMQVNCHNHRARIERTFSLNGSVVSDNSITTDANFSPAL
;
A
#
# COMPACT_ATOMS: atom_id res chain seq x y z
N MET A 1 59.85 35.31 -53.04
CA MET A 1 60.00 36.67 -52.49
C MET A 1 58.64 37.35 -52.60
N MET A 2 57.87 37.42 -51.51
CA MET A 2 56.80 38.42 -51.29
C MET A 2 56.21 38.14 -49.90
N ARG A 3 56.52 39.06 -48.97
CA ARG A 3 55.87 39.18 -47.67
C ARG A 3 54.62 40.04 -47.87
N PHE A 4 53.51 39.62 -47.29
CA PHE A 4 52.42 40.53 -46.94
C PHE A 4 52.09 40.34 -45.47
N THR A 5 52.49 41.32 -44.68
CA THR A 5 51.95 41.61 -43.35
C THR A 5 50.56 42.21 -43.51
N SER A 6 49.57 41.70 -42.77
CA SER A 6 48.33 42.42 -42.50
C SER A 6 47.92 42.15 -41.06
N ALA A 7 47.77 43.24 -40.31
CA ALA A 7 47.25 43.26 -38.96
C ALA A 7 45.73 43.39 -39.01
N TYR A 8 45.02 42.55 -38.26
CA TYR A 8 43.62 42.80 -37.88
C TYR A 8 43.45 42.40 -36.42
N GLY A 9 42.99 43.37 -35.62
CA GLY A 9 42.57 43.17 -34.25
C GLY A 9 41.08 42.80 -34.14
N LEU A 10 40.64 42.72 -32.88
CA LEU A 10 39.29 42.37 -32.38
C LEU A 10 38.94 40.86 -32.48
N PHE A 11 38.34 40.18 -31.51
CA PHE A 11 37.49 40.58 -30.38
C PHE A 11 37.80 39.70 -29.15
N LEU A 12 37.97 40.29 -27.96
CA LEU A 12 37.82 39.59 -26.68
C LEU A 12 36.34 39.28 -26.49
N ALA A 13 35.90 38.08 -26.90
CA ALA A 13 34.62 37.54 -26.50
C ALA A 13 34.71 37.13 -25.03
N THR A 14 34.28 38.01 -24.14
CA THR A 14 33.96 37.64 -22.76
C THR A 14 32.81 36.63 -22.79
N SER A 15 33.17 35.35 -22.76
CA SER A 15 32.24 34.27 -22.50
C SER A 15 31.78 34.43 -21.06
N VAL A 16 30.59 35.01 -20.88
CA VAL A 16 29.87 34.94 -19.60
C VAL A 16 29.57 33.46 -19.38
N LEU A 17 30.41 32.80 -18.58
CA LEU A 17 30.08 31.51 -17.98
C LEU A 17 28.91 31.78 -17.04
N LEU A 18 27.69 31.63 -17.56
CA LEU A 18 26.51 31.49 -16.71
C LEU A 18 26.76 30.26 -15.82
N PRO A 19 26.74 30.40 -14.48
CA PRO A 19 26.79 29.24 -13.61
C PRO A 19 25.53 28.43 -13.90
N SER A 20 25.72 27.29 -14.55
CA SER A 20 24.74 26.23 -14.57
C SER A 20 24.57 25.78 -13.13
N TYR A 21 23.55 26.30 -12.46
CA TYR A 21 23.01 25.69 -11.25
C TYR A 21 22.47 24.32 -11.70
N GLY A 22 23.35 23.32 -11.64
CA GLY A 22 22.95 21.93 -11.63
C GLY A 22 22.13 21.74 -10.37
N TYR A 23 20.81 21.82 -10.48
CA TYR A 23 19.93 21.22 -9.50
C TYR A 23 20.23 19.73 -9.56
N ALA A 24 21.11 19.25 -8.68
CA ALA A 24 21.19 17.84 -8.38
C ALA A 24 19.78 17.45 -7.92
N LEU A 25 19.08 16.67 -8.77
CA LEU A 25 17.88 15.97 -8.33
C LEU A 25 18.29 15.19 -7.09
N GLU A 26 17.62 15.45 -5.96
CA GLU A 26 17.83 14.64 -4.76
C GLU A 26 17.70 13.16 -5.15
N ALA A 27 18.65 12.35 -4.66
CA ALA A 27 18.70 10.95 -5.01
C ALA A 27 17.36 10.29 -4.71
N ASN A 28 16.82 9.53 -5.68
CA ASN A 28 15.64 8.69 -5.50
C ASN A 28 15.97 7.44 -4.68
N ASP A 29 16.77 7.61 -3.63
CA ASP A 29 17.26 6.51 -2.81
C ASP A 29 16.25 6.19 -1.72
N VAL A 30 16.02 4.89 -1.51
CA VAL A 30 15.21 4.39 -0.40
C VAL A 30 16.03 4.55 0.88
N THR A 31 15.50 5.31 1.85
CA THR A 31 16.15 5.51 3.14
C THR A 31 15.63 4.56 4.22
N ARG A 32 14.37 4.13 4.10
CA ARG A 32 13.72 3.26 5.07
C ARG A 32 12.56 2.50 4.45
N VAL A 33 12.38 1.26 4.89
CA VAL A 33 11.20 0.45 4.59
C VAL A 33 10.61 -0.04 5.90
N ASP A 34 9.34 0.26 6.16
CA ASP A 34 8.60 -0.21 7.32
C ASP A 34 7.47 -1.13 6.91
N TRP A 35 7.28 -2.24 7.63
CA TRP A 35 6.08 -3.06 7.50
C TRP A 35 4.88 -2.43 8.22
N ASP A 36 3.76 -2.24 7.51
CA ASP A 36 2.50 -1.76 8.07
C ASP A 36 1.63 -2.93 8.59
N LYS A 37 1.81 -3.23 9.88
CA LYS A 37 1.13 -4.33 10.55
C LYS A 37 -0.40 -4.20 10.54
N ASP A 38 -0.92 -2.98 10.60
CA ASP A 38 -2.37 -2.75 10.63
C ASP A 38 -3.01 -3.02 9.27
N ASN A 39 -2.27 -2.76 8.18
CA ASN A 39 -2.65 -3.08 6.80
C ASN A 39 -2.16 -4.47 6.38
N THR A 40 -2.24 -5.45 7.28
CA THR A 40 -1.87 -6.84 7.00
C THR A 40 -3.03 -7.78 7.28
N VAL A 41 -3.40 -8.58 6.28
CA VAL A 41 -4.46 -9.59 6.37
C VAL A 41 -3.98 -10.90 5.77
N HIS A 42 -4.14 -11.96 6.53
CA HIS A 42 -3.84 -13.32 6.08
C HIS A 42 -5.10 -13.94 5.45
N MET A 43 -4.96 -14.62 4.31
CA MET A 43 -6.06 -15.26 3.57
C MET A 43 -5.58 -16.58 2.97
N GLY A 44 -6.12 -17.69 3.46
CA GLY A 44 -5.67 -19.01 3.00
C GLY A 44 -4.19 -19.25 3.36
N SER A 45 -3.34 -19.45 2.36
CA SER A 45 -1.88 -19.60 2.51
C SER A 45 -1.08 -18.32 2.28
N SER A 46 -1.74 -17.21 1.91
CA SER A 46 -1.07 -15.99 1.50
C SER A 46 -1.37 -14.81 2.43
N ILE A 47 -0.37 -13.95 2.59
CA ILE A 47 -0.46 -12.73 3.39
C ILE A 47 -0.52 -11.55 2.42
N ASN A 48 -1.57 -10.74 2.55
CA ASN A 48 -1.63 -9.42 1.92
C ASN A 48 -1.09 -8.40 2.90
N THR A 49 -0.12 -7.59 2.48
CA THR A 49 0.58 -6.65 3.36
C THR A 49 1.07 -5.42 2.62
N VAL A 50 1.46 -4.41 3.39
CA VAL A 50 1.98 -3.13 2.90
C VAL A 50 3.35 -2.86 3.49
N TYR A 51 4.25 -2.45 2.62
CA TYR A 51 5.52 -1.85 3.00
C TYR A 51 5.47 -0.34 2.73
N ARG A 52 5.76 0.46 3.75
CA ARG A 52 5.90 1.91 3.64
C ARG A 52 7.35 2.23 3.32
N ILE A 53 7.58 2.81 2.16
CA ILE A 53 8.91 3.14 1.63
C ILE A 53 9.10 4.65 1.77
N MET A 54 10.12 5.04 2.52
CA MET A 54 10.53 6.44 2.67
C MET A 54 11.70 6.72 1.73
N MET A 55 11.57 7.76 0.92
CA MET A 55 12.60 8.20 0.00
C MET A 55 13.46 9.30 0.63
N ALA A 56 14.69 9.48 0.16
CA ALA A 56 15.59 10.54 0.65
C ALA A 56 14.99 11.94 0.48
N GLY A 57 14.25 12.18 -0.61
CA GLY A 57 13.50 13.42 -0.84
C GLY A 57 12.21 13.58 -0.02
N GLY A 58 12.04 12.80 1.05
CA GLY A 58 10.94 12.92 2.02
C GLY A 58 9.59 12.37 1.55
N SER A 59 9.46 11.90 0.31
CA SER A 59 8.23 11.26 -0.17
C SER A 59 8.03 9.90 0.50
N ARG A 60 6.75 9.59 0.78
CA ARG A 60 6.32 8.31 1.32
C ARG A 60 5.48 7.56 0.31
N ASN A 61 5.87 6.34 0.02
CA ASN A 61 5.15 5.44 -0.88
C ASN A 61 4.70 4.19 -0.13
N ASP A 62 3.55 3.65 -0.49
CA ASP A 62 3.08 2.36 0.04
C ASP A 62 3.15 1.31 -1.08
N LEU A 63 3.74 0.15 -0.79
CA LEU A 63 3.88 -0.99 -1.69
C LEU A 63 3.01 -2.14 -1.17
N TRP A 64 1.93 -2.45 -1.88
CA TRP A 64 1.03 -3.56 -1.54
C TRP A 64 1.48 -4.86 -2.21
N LEU A 65 1.74 -5.88 -1.40
CA LEU A 65 2.13 -7.20 -1.85
C LEU A 65 1.14 -8.26 -1.35
N ASN A 66 0.94 -9.29 -2.17
CA ASN A 66 0.50 -10.60 -1.71
C ASN A 66 1.71 -11.53 -1.67
N ILE A 67 1.88 -12.29 -0.58
CA ILE A 67 3.01 -13.18 -0.37
C ILE A 67 2.48 -14.56 0.00
N ASP A 68 2.74 -15.56 -0.85
CA ASP A 68 2.48 -16.97 -0.51
C ASP A 68 3.65 -17.51 0.29
N CYS A 69 3.42 -17.87 1.55
CA CYS A 69 4.49 -18.30 2.44
C CYS A 69 4.93 -19.75 2.23
N ASN A 70 4.15 -20.57 1.51
CA ASN A 70 4.54 -21.93 1.14
C ASN A 70 5.56 -21.90 0.00
N THR A 71 5.36 -21.03 -0.99
CA THR A 71 6.24 -20.93 -2.17
C THR A 71 7.23 -19.78 -2.10
N GLN A 72 7.10 -18.88 -1.10
CA GLN A 72 7.85 -17.62 -0.98
C GLN A 72 7.63 -16.64 -2.16
N THR A 73 6.61 -16.89 -3.00
CA THR A 73 6.29 -16.05 -4.14
C THR A 73 5.69 -14.73 -3.68
N LYS A 74 6.17 -13.61 -4.22
CA LYS A 74 5.62 -12.28 -3.98
C LYS A 74 4.94 -11.76 -5.25
N THR A 75 3.77 -11.17 -5.09
CA THR A 75 3.00 -10.55 -6.16
C THR A 75 2.76 -9.10 -5.79
N LEU A 76 3.20 -8.18 -6.66
CA LEU A 76 2.93 -6.76 -6.56
C LEU A 76 1.49 -6.47 -6.99
N LEU A 77 0.69 -5.96 -6.05
CA LEU A 77 -0.72 -5.66 -6.25
C LEU A 77 -0.88 -4.24 -6.79
N TYR A 78 -0.44 -3.27 -6.00
CA TYR A 78 -0.41 -1.86 -6.37
C TYR A 78 0.55 -1.06 -5.48
N MET A 79 0.83 0.16 -5.90
CA MET A 79 1.57 1.15 -5.14
C MET A 79 0.72 2.40 -4.94
N ASN A 80 0.81 3.02 -3.77
CA ASN A 80 0.40 4.40 -3.58
C ASN A 80 1.67 5.26 -3.60
N LEU A 81 1.79 6.11 -4.61
CA LEU A 81 2.96 6.95 -4.80
C LEU A 81 2.60 8.39 -4.47
N GLN A 82 3.36 9.02 -3.60
CA GLN A 82 3.22 10.45 -3.33
C GLN A 82 4.04 11.23 -4.35
N THR A 83 3.37 12.03 -5.17
CA THR A 83 4.05 12.91 -6.13
C THR A 83 4.65 14.14 -5.43
N PRO A 84 5.68 14.79 -6.02
CA PRO A 84 6.27 16.01 -5.45
C PRO A 84 5.27 17.16 -5.25
N VAL A 85 4.17 17.17 -6.01
CA VAL A 85 3.07 18.15 -5.90
C VAL A 85 2.02 17.75 -4.85
N GLY A 86 2.30 16.72 -4.04
CA GLY A 86 1.44 16.25 -2.95
C GLY A 86 0.21 15.44 -3.38
N LYS A 87 0.11 15.03 -4.65
CA LYS A 87 -0.97 14.13 -5.11
C LYS A 87 -0.59 12.67 -4.92
N ASP A 88 -1.51 11.88 -4.39
CA ASP A 88 -1.39 10.43 -4.29
C ASP A 88 -1.82 9.75 -5.60
N LEU A 89 -0.95 8.91 -6.15
CA LEU A 89 -1.18 8.13 -7.34
C LEU A 89 -1.28 6.65 -6.98
N ARG A 90 -2.38 5.98 -7.38
CA ARG A 90 -2.45 4.51 -7.30
C ARG A 90 -1.98 3.88 -8.60
N VAL A 91 -0.97 3.02 -8.54
CA VAL A 91 -0.40 2.29 -9.69
C VAL A 91 -0.57 0.80 -9.46
N TYR A 92 -1.41 0.13 -10.25
CA TYR A 92 -1.62 -1.32 -10.18
C TYR A 92 -0.57 -2.09 -10.97
N GLY A 93 -0.15 -3.22 -10.42
CA GLY A 93 1.04 -3.96 -10.86
C GLY A 93 2.23 -2.99 -10.87
N SER A 94 2.70 -2.62 -12.05
CA SER A 94 3.76 -1.61 -12.22
C SER A 94 3.43 -0.53 -13.25
N ARG A 95 2.23 -0.55 -13.85
CA ARG A 95 1.96 0.19 -15.10
C ARG A 95 0.59 0.80 -15.26
N SER A 96 -0.42 0.39 -14.47
CA SER A 96 -1.78 0.91 -14.65
C SER A 96 -2.10 1.96 -13.60
N ILE A 97 -2.15 3.21 -14.03
CA ILE A 97 -2.44 4.35 -13.16
C ILE A 97 -3.95 4.50 -13.00
N GLY A 98 -4.44 4.47 -11.76
CA GLY A 98 -5.84 4.78 -11.43
C GLY A 98 -6.86 3.78 -11.98
N ARG A 99 -6.43 2.63 -12.50
CA ARG A 99 -7.31 1.58 -12.99
C ARG A 99 -6.77 0.22 -12.58
N TYR A 100 -7.66 -0.62 -12.06
CA TYR A 100 -7.29 -1.96 -11.64
C TYR A 100 -6.73 -2.79 -12.79
N ILE A 101 -5.61 -3.46 -12.52
CA ILE A 101 -5.15 -4.66 -13.22
C ILE A 101 -4.77 -5.71 -12.17
N PRO A 102 -4.81 -7.01 -12.51
CA PRO A 102 -4.29 -8.05 -11.64
C PRO A 102 -2.82 -7.81 -11.27
N GLY A 103 -2.44 -8.32 -10.10
CA GLY A 103 -1.07 -8.24 -9.63
C GLY A 103 -0.07 -8.96 -10.54
N ILE A 104 1.19 -8.59 -10.44
CA ILE A 104 2.30 -9.15 -11.23
C ILE A 104 3.36 -9.75 -10.31
N PRO A 105 4.16 -10.73 -10.76
CA PRO A 105 5.29 -11.21 -10.00
C PRO A 105 6.21 -10.07 -9.55
N PHE A 106 6.73 -10.17 -8.32
CA PHE A 106 7.63 -9.19 -7.73
C PHE A 106 8.84 -9.90 -7.12
N GLU A 107 10.02 -9.49 -7.55
CA GLU A 107 11.29 -9.93 -6.99
C GLU A 107 12.06 -8.67 -6.58
N PRO A 108 12.25 -8.43 -5.27
CA PRO A 108 13.08 -7.32 -4.82
C PRO A 108 14.54 -7.60 -5.14
N ASP A 109 15.33 -6.54 -5.39
CA ASP A 109 16.76 -6.66 -5.60
C ASP A 109 17.43 -7.36 -4.41
N ALA A 110 18.44 -8.19 -4.67
CA ALA A 110 19.04 -9.08 -3.68
C ALA A 110 19.65 -8.35 -2.48
N ASP A 111 20.12 -7.13 -2.68
CA ASP A 111 20.72 -6.23 -1.69
C ASP A 111 19.72 -5.22 -1.10
N SER A 112 18.47 -5.19 -1.56
CA SER A 112 17.45 -4.31 -1.00
C SER A 112 17.09 -4.68 0.44
N LEU A 113 16.60 -3.70 1.20
CA LEU A 113 16.10 -3.92 2.56
C LEU A 113 15.02 -5.00 2.62
N MET A 114 14.14 -5.08 1.61
CA MET A 114 13.08 -6.10 1.55
C MET A 114 13.60 -7.53 1.38
N SER A 115 14.83 -7.69 0.89
CA SER A 115 15.51 -8.98 0.74
C SER A 115 16.38 -9.32 1.96
N THR A 116 16.97 -8.31 2.59
CA THR A 116 18.05 -8.49 3.59
C THR A 116 17.60 -8.31 5.04
N ASP A 117 16.52 -7.55 5.30
CA ASP A 117 16.02 -7.29 6.65
C ASP A 117 15.03 -8.40 7.10
N PRO A 118 15.37 -9.20 8.13
CA PRO A 118 14.47 -10.23 8.66
C PRO A 118 13.16 -9.68 9.22
N ALA A 119 13.11 -8.42 9.67
CA ALA A 119 11.89 -7.79 10.16
C ALA A 119 10.87 -7.55 9.03
N LEU A 120 11.33 -7.51 7.78
CA LEU A 120 10.51 -7.37 6.58
C LEU A 120 10.11 -8.72 5.97
N ASN A 121 10.66 -9.83 6.47
CA ASN A 121 10.22 -11.17 6.06
C ASN A 121 8.88 -11.53 6.73
N ILE A 122 7.78 -11.24 6.03
CA ILE A 122 6.42 -11.39 6.55
C ILE A 122 6.08 -12.82 6.97
N CYS A 123 6.64 -13.83 6.28
CA CYS A 123 6.34 -15.23 6.51
C CYS A 123 6.95 -15.76 7.80
N GLN A 124 7.94 -15.06 8.36
CA GLN A 124 8.52 -15.37 9.66
C GLN A 124 7.88 -14.57 10.80
N GLN A 125 6.99 -13.63 10.48
CA GLN A 125 6.29 -12.82 11.49
C GLN A 125 5.15 -13.60 12.11
N LYS A 126 4.87 -13.32 13.39
CA LYS A 126 3.73 -13.88 14.11
C LYS A 126 2.45 -13.16 13.71
N ILE A 127 1.87 -13.57 12.58
CA ILE A 127 0.59 -13.05 12.08
C ILE A 127 -0.50 -14.09 12.39
N PRO A 128 -1.56 -13.72 13.14
CA PRO A 128 -2.64 -14.63 13.46
C PRO A 128 -3.32 -15.18 12.19
N GLN A 129 -3.48 -16.50 12.17
CA GLN A 129 -4.32 -17.19 11.19
C GLN A 129 -5.79 -16.82 11.44
N PRO A 130 -6.55 -16.34 10.44
CA PRO A 130 -7.94 -15.99 10.63
C PRO A 130 -8.75 -17.21 11.04
N ARG A 131 -9.68 -17.02 11.97
CA ARG A 131 -10.68 -18.02 12.32
C ARG A 131 -12.06 -17.44 12.04
N TRP A 132 -12.48 -17.58 10.78
CA TRP A 132 -13.78 -17.12 10.31
C TRP A 132 -14.91 -17.98 10.88
N VAL A 133 -15.88 -17.34 11.50
CA VAL A 133 -17.12 -17.95 11.98
C VAL A 133 -18.30 -17.19 11.40
N GLY A 134 -19.26 -17.92 10.83
CA GLY A 134 -20.48 -17.32 10.28
C GLY A 134 -21.31 -16.66 11.38
N LEU A 135 -21.68 -15.40 11.17
CA LEU A 135 -22.54 -14.61 12.05
C LEU A 135 -24.03 -14.76 11.69
N SER A 136 -24.32 -15.09 10.44
CA SER A 136 -25.68 -15.25 9.92
C SER A 136 -25.75 -16.34 8.87
N LEU A 137 -26.98 -16.78 8.59
CA LEU A 137 -27.28 -17.45 7.33
C LEU A 137 -27.07 -16.46 6.16
N PRO A 138 -26.84 -16.95 4.94
CA PRO A 138 -26.82 -16.10 3.75
C PRO A 138 -28.10 -15.27 3.64
N ASP A 139 -27.97 -14.03 3.21
CA ASP A 139 -29.09 -13.12 3.04
C ASP A 139 -29.87 -13.42 1.72
N LYS A 140 -30.81 -12.54 1.36
CA LYS A 140 -31.60 -12.69 0.12
C LYS A 140 -30.77 -12.64 -1.17
N ASN A 141 -29.58 -12.04 -1.13
CA ASN A 141 -28.62 -11.99 -2.22
C ASN A 141 -27.62 -13.15 -2.14
N ALA A 142 -27.77 -14.03 -1.14
CA ALA A 142 -26.84 -15.09 -0.76
C ALA A 142 -25.49 -14.58 -0.22
N ASP A 143 -25.42 -13.32 0.23
CA ASP A 143 -24.23 -12.78 0.89
C ASP A 143 -24.17 -13.29 2.34
N GLN A 144 -22.98 -13.63 2.83
CA GLN A 144 -22.79 -14.18 4.17
C GLN A 144 -21.81 -13.37 5.01
N LEU A 145 -22.19 -13.11 6.26
CA LEU A 145 -21.36 -12.37 7.22
C LEU A 145 -20.56 -13.32 8.10
N PHE A 146 -19.30 -12.96 8.34
CA PHE A 146 -18.35 -13.69 9.17
C PHE A 146 -17.65 -12.75 10.16
N ILE A 147 -17.17 -13.33 11.25
CA ILE A 147 -16.24 -12.69 12.19
C ILE A 147 -14.94 -13.49 12.23
N ASP A 148 -13.80 -12.81 12.17
CA ASP A 148 -12.49 -13.42 12.46
C ASP A 148 -12.23 -13.34 13.97
N LEU A 149 -12.38 -14.48 14.65
CA LEU A 149 -12.20 -14.58 16.09
C LEU A 149 -10.73 -14.53 16.53
N SER A 150 -9.78 -14.74 15.62
CA SER A 150 -8.34 -14.62 15.93
C SER A 150 -7.87 -13.17 15.97
N SER A 151 -8.55 -12.29 15.24
CA SER A 151 -8.20 -10.86 15.13
C SER A 151 -9.20 -9.91 15.79
N SER A 152 -10.25 -10.47 16.40
CA SER A 152 -11.26 -9.72 17.15
C SER A 152 -11.04 -9.87 18.66
N TYR A 153 -11.00 -8.75 19.38
CA TYR A 153 -10.74 -8.74 20.82
C TYR A 153 -11.39 -7.55 21.52
N ARG A 154 -11.61 -7.69 22.83
CA ARG A 154 -12.13 -6.63 23.69
C ARG A 154 -11.02 -6.05 24.55
N GLN A 155 -10.98 -4.72 24.66
CA GLN A 155 -10.12 -3.96 25.55
C GLN A 155 -10.97 -2.93 26.30
N GLY A 156 -11.36 -3.25 27.54
CA GLY A 156 -12.25 -2.41 28.34
C GLY A 156 -13.64 -2.23 27.69
N SER A 157 -14.04 -0.98 27.46
CA SER A 157 -15.29 -0.63 26.76
C SER A 157 -15.18 -0.71 25.23
N LEU A 158 -13.98 -0.93 24.67
CA LEU A 158 -13.76 -1.04 23.24
C LEU A 158 -13.72 -2.49 22.79
N LEU A 159 -14.45 -2.79 21.73
CA LEU A 159 -14.41 -4.05 21.01
C LEU A 159 -13.81 -3.78 19.63
N LYS A 160 -12.65 -4.38 19.36
CA LYS A 160 -12.04 -4.38 18.02
C LYS A 160 -12.49 -5.62 17.30
N LEU A 161 -13.11 -5.45 16.14
CA LEU A 161 -13.70 -6.52 15.36
C LEU A 161 -13.04 -6.56 13.99
N ARG A 162 -12.86 -7.77 13.48
CA ARG A 162 -12.59 -8.01 12.06
C ARG A 162 -13.75 -8.80 11.49
N LEU A 163 -14.55 -8.13 10.66
CA LEU A 163 -15.71 -8.72 10.00
C LEU A 163 -15.37 -9.02 8.55
N GLY A 164 -15.94 -10.10 8.04
CA GLY A 164 -15.84 -10.51 6.65
C GLY A 164 -17.24 -10.55 6.03
N THR A 165 -17.38 -10.06 4.81
CA THR A 165 -18.57 -10.29 3.99
C THR A 165 -18.13 -11.10 2.78
N ASP A 166 -18.68 -12.31 2.65
CA ASP A 166 -18.57 -13.15 1.47
C ASP A 166 -19.74 -12.83 0.54
N TYR A 167 -19.45 -12.30 -0.63
CA TYR A 167 -20.46 -11.90 -1.60
C TYR A 167 -20.70 -13.03 -2.59
N ALA A 168 -21.96 -13.31 -2.89
CA ALA A 168 -22.30 -14.34 -3.88
C ALA A 168 -21.92 -13.93 -5.32
N GLN A 169 -21.66 -12.64 -5.55
CA GLN A 169 -21.32 -12.07 -6.84
C GLN A 169 -20.06 -11.20 -6.74
N ILE A 170 -19.31 -11.12 -7.85
CA ILE A 170 -18.17 -10.20 -7.94
C ILE A 170 -18.68 -8.78 -8.13
N HIS A 171 -18.38 -7.92 -7.15
CA HIS A 171 -18.61 -6.49 -7.20
C HIS A 171 -17.37 -5.74 -7.71
N ARG A 172 -17.49 -4.42 -7.89
CA ARG A 172 -16.36 -3.55 -8.26
C ARG A 172 -16.37 -2.26 -7.47
N ASP A 173 -15.20 -1.85 -6.97
CA ASP A 173 -15.04 -0.58 -6.27
C ASP A 173 -15.16 0.60 -7.25
N GLU A 174 -15.78 1.70 -6.81
CA GLU A 174 -16.14 2.83 -7.67
C GLU A 174 -14.92 3.52 -8.30
N LYS A 175 -13.87 3.75 -7.49
CA LYS A 175 -12.74 4.61 -7.87
C LYS A 175 -11.82 3.96 -8.89
N TYR A 176 -11.52 2.67 -8.73
CA TYR A 176 -10.51 1.97 -9.52
C TYR A 176 -11.09 0.81 -10.36
N THR A 177 -12.39 0.54 -10.23
CA THR A 177 -13.07 -0.60 -10.86
C THR A 177 -12.46 -1.95 -10.44
N ALA A 178 -11.83 -1.98 -9.26
CA ALA A 178 -11.18 -3.16 -8.67
C ALA A 178 -12.25 -4.19 -8.29
N PRO A 179 -12.17 -5.44 -8.78
CA PRO A 179 -13.15 -6.47 -8.46
C PRO A 179 -13.03 -6.92 -7.02
N TYR A 180 -14.13 -7.34 -6.39
CA TYR A 180 -14.09 -8.04 -5.12
C TYR A 180 -15.27 -8.99 -4.96
N ASP A 181 -15.01 -10.15 -4.37
CA ASP A 181 -15.98 -11.15 -3.92
C ASP A 181 -15.96 -11.32 -2.39
N PHE A 182 -14.94 -10.79 -1.71
CA PHE A 182 -14.87 -10.77 -0.26
C PHE A 182 -14.43 -9.40 0.24
N ARG A 183 -15.02 -8.94 1.35
CA ARG A 183 -14.61 -7.68 1.99
C ARG A 183 -14.32 -7.90 3.47
N ILE A 184 -13.15 -7.43 3.90
CA ILE A 184 -12.75 -7.41 5.32
C ILE A 184 -12.91 -5.99 5.85
N GLN A 185 -13.62 -5.84 6.95
CA GLN A 185 -13.75 -4.58 7.68
C GLN A 185 -13.12 -4.73 9.07
N GLN A 186 -12.13 -3.89 9.35
CA GLN A 186 -11.61 -3.72 10.70
C GLN A 186 -12.39 -2.59 11.37
N MET A 187 -13.05 -2.90 12.47
CA MET A 187 -13.99 -2.01 13.14
C MET A 187 -13.63 -1.84 14.61
N GLN A 188 -14.02 -0.69 15.16
CA GLN A 188 -14.06 -0.46 16.60
C GLN A 188 -15.49 -0.16 17.02
N VAL A 189 -15.93 -0.82 18.09
CA VAL A 189 -17.23 -0.60 18.71
C VAL A 189 -17.01 -0.19 20.16
N ASN A 190 -17.53 0.95 20.56
CA ASN A 190 -17.56 1.38 21.94
C ASN A 190 -18.83 0.83 22.58
N CYS A 191 -18.68 -0.17 23.44
CA CYS A 191 -19.77 -0.85 24.13
C CYS A 191 -20.47 0.02 25.19
N HIS A 192 -19.89 1.15 25.60
CA HIS A 192 -20.52 2.05 26.56
C HIS A 192 -21.56 2.96 25.90
N ASN A 193 -21.22 3.54 24.74
CA ASN A 193 -22.10 4.48 24.02
C ASN A 193 -22.70 3.90 22.72
N HIS A 194 -22.45 2.62 22.46
CA HIS A 194 -22.92 1.85 21.31
C HIS A 194 -22.54 2.45 19.94
N ARG A 195 -21.48 3.27 19.89
CA ARG A 195 -20.97 3.81 18.62
C ARG A 195 -20.00 2.81 18.00
N ALA A 196 -20.06 2.69 16.68
CA ALA A 196 -19.13 1.89 15.89
C ALA A 196 -18.48 2.76 14.80
N ARG A 197 -17.24 2.41 14.44
CA ARG A 197 -16.58 2.93 13.24
C ARG A 197 -15.87 1.81 12.50
N ILE A 198 -15.81 1.92 11.18
CA ILE A 198 -14.89 1.15 10.35
C ILE A 198 -13.59 1.95 10.30
N GLU A 199 -12.47 1.32 10.65
CA GLU A 199 -11.14 1.94 10.55
C GLU A 199 -10.52 1.66 9.19
N ARG A 200 -10.68 0.42 8.71
CA ARG A 200 -10.09 -0.04 7.46
C ARG A 200 -11.02 -0.99 6.76
N THR A 201 -11.04 -0.90 5.43
CA THR A 201 -11.69 -1.87 4.55
C THR A 201 -10.66 -2.42 3.58
N PHE A 202 -10.68 -3.73 3.40
CA PHE A 202 -9.93 -4.44 2.37
C PHE A 202 -10.95 -5.09 1.44
N SER A 203 -10.88 -4.76 0.16
CA SER A 203 -11.61 -5.45 -0.90
C SER A 203 -10.71 -6.55 -1.45
N LEU A 204 -11.22 -7.78 -1.57
CA LEU A 204 -10.46 -8.94 -2.02
C LEU A 204 -11.16 -9.59 -3.20
N ASN A 205 -10.36 -10.03 -4.17
CA ASN A 205 -10.79 -10.86 -5.28
C ASN A 205 -10.09 -12.21 -5.14
N GLY A 206 -10.81 -13.23 -4.68
CA GLY A 206 -10.21 -14.44 -4.15
C GLY A 206 -9.39 -14.15 -2.88
N SER A 207 -8.13 -14.59 -2.82
CA SER A 207 -7.26 -14.40 -1.65
C SER A 207 -6.44 -13.10 -1.68
N VAL A 208 -6.60 -12.27 -2.70
CA VAL A 208 -5.72 -11.13 -2.97
C VAL A 208 -6.47 -9.82 -2.77
N VAL A 209 -5.85 -8.88 -2.06
CA VAL A 209 -6.38 -7.52 -1.90
C VAL A 209 -6.36 -6.80 -3.25
N SER A 210 -7.54 -6.40 -3.72
CA SER A 210 -7.72 -5.64 -4.96
C SER A 210 -7.84 -4.14 -4.70
N ASP A 211 -8.31 -3.72 -3.52
CA ASP A 211 -8.37 -2.33 -3.10
C ASP A 211 -8.38 -2.19 -1.58
N ASN A 212 -8.04 -1.01 -1.07
CA ASN A 212 -8.13 -0.69 0.34
C ASN A 212 -8.61 0.74 0.59
N SER A 213 -9.29 0.94 1.72
CA SER A 213 -9.64 2.26 2.25
C SER A 213 -9.38 2.34 3.75
N ILE A 214 -9.01 3.54 4.20
CA ILE A 214 -8.79 3.87 5.61
C ILE A 214 -9.71 5.05 5.92
N THR A 215 -10.51 4.94 6.97
CA THR A 215 -11.39 6.04 7.40
C THR A 215 -10.68 6.83 8.49
N THR A 216 -10.29 8.07 8.17
CA THR A 216 -9.73 9.02 9.12
C THR A 216 -10.85 9.83 9.77
N ASP A 217 -11.49 9.28 10.81
CA ASP A 217 -12.56 10.00 11.53
C ASP A 217 -12.11 10.42 12.93
N ALA A 218 -12.16 11.73 13.21
CA ALA A 218 -11.62 12.36 14.41
C ALA A 218 -12.49 12.16 15.68
N ASN A 219 -13.74 11.69 15.55
CA ASN A 219 -14.75 11.78 16.60
C ASN A 219 -15.04 10.49 17.39
N PHE A 220 -14.21 9.46 17.26
CA PHE A 220 -14.36 8.24 18.06
C PHE A 220 -13.48 8.31 19.30
N SER A 221 -14.03 8.90 20.36
CA SER A 221 -13.37 8.93 21.67
C SER A 221 -13.70 7.65 22.45
N PRO A 222 -12.69 6.89 22.93
CA PRO A 222 -12.90 6.00 24.05
C PRO A 222 -13.25 6.89 25.24
N ALA A 223 -14.52 6.94 25.64
CA ALA A 223 -14.84 7.51 26.94
C ALA A 223 -14.03 6.70 27.99
N LEU A 224 -13.18 7.41 28.74
CA LEU A 224 -12.34 6.91 29.83
C LEU A 224 -13.20 6.30 30.95
#